data_AF-A0A814ZHE3-F1
#
_entry.id   AF-A0A814ZHE3-F1
#
_cell.length_a   1.000
_cell.length_b   1.000
_cell.length_c   1.000
_cell.angle_alpha   90.00
_cell.angle_beta   90.00
_cell.angle_gamma   90.00
#
_symmetry.space_group_name_H-M   'P 1'
#
loop_
_entity.id
_entity.type
_entity.pdbx_description
1 polymer ?
#
loop_
_entity_poly.entity_id
_entity_poly.type
_entity_poly.pdbx_seq_one_letter_code
_entity_poly.pdbx_strand_id
1 'polypeptide(L)'
;MICSNIVNESTDKYEEYIEDEREYEKDLEELIYLQEILSQENTNILSNNLTIEKVNHTSNLDINEKHFPLIQSEDEEEDEEEEEEGELVAFVNSDSTLRINQKIRLSNNIVRWLRGPIKVMLDGTMHAVDVCAQGTHISDSALQAVKQGLDKQKMTLSKEEEEEIVNNSMKYPFIEITSEWKFQEENSDRGYSSPSIWMINKKNKTRFLFKIQELPLCAANEWLAYVLGRYLGLPINQVQISIYENNLITIHKHVAKHNEKTITFMDLPKQKRRTILTYPIIECMDLFDKIIQNVDRNPRNILITILKTNHINDENIKLKIHLIDHSSCFGMGKLNGISVVASKFHSNHLAIVKFDPIHKSKQFEKYLKKHPIEDRPLISKTLHRFATITDYQFDSWINQIKDLLSISQYNRIQNVLRKQRDIAKFYSIQWGFSNIK
;
A
#
# COMPACT_ATOMS: atom_id res chain seq x y z
N MET A 1 -19.22 11.65 44.32
CA MET A 1 -18.19 12.71 44.16
C MET A 1 -17.02 12.23 43.28
N ILE A 2 -17.30 11.48 42.20
CA ILE A 2 -16.28 10.89 41.29
C ILE A 2 -16.53 11.30 39.82
N CYS A 3 -17.61 12.04 39.52
CA CYS A 3 -17.99 12.40 38.15
C CYS A 3 -17.54 13.80 37.68
N SER A 4 -16.75 14.55 38.46
CA SER A 4 -16.34 15.91 38.08
C SER A 4 -14.92 16.01 37.49
N ASN A 5 -14.04 15.04 37.71
CA ASN A 5 -12.63 15.16 37.30
C ASN A 5 -12.32 14.59 35.90
N ILE A 6 -13.20 13.74 35.34
CA ILE A 6 -13.01 13.18 33.99
C ILE A 6 -13.41 14.18 32.89
N VAL A 7 -14.27 15.16 33.23
CA VAL A 7 -14.74 16.15 32.26
C VAL A 7 -13.67 17.21 31.97
N ASN A 8 -12.89 17.62 32.98
CA ASN A 8 -11.90 18.69 32.84
C ASN A 8 -10.63 18.27 32.04
N GLU A 9 -10.09 17.06 32.25
CA GLU A 9 -8.96 16.57 31.43
C GLU A 9 -9.32 16.38 29.94
N SER A 10 -10.61 16.16 29.66
CA SER A 10 -11.11 16.03 28.30
C SER A 10 -11.35 17.38 27.61
N THR A 11 -11.54 18.46 28.38
CA THR A 11 -11.74 19.82 27.85
C THR A 11 -10.42 20.54 27.59
N ASP A 12 -9.42 20.38 28.47
CA ASP A 12 -8.09 20.96 28.27
C ASP A 12 -7.39 20.38 27.02
N LYS A 13 -7.52 19.06 26.79
CA LYS A 13 -7.07 18.41 25.53
C LYS A 13 -7.88 18.83 24.30
N TYR A 14 -9.10 19.32 24.50
CA TYR A 14 -9.96 19.80 23.41
C TYR A 14 -9.60 21.22 23.01
N GLU A 15 -9.23 22.06 23.98
CA GLU A 15 -8.79 23.44 23.74
C GLU A 15 -7.38 23.48 23.10
N GLU A 16 -6.44 22.64 23.55
CA GLU A 16 -5.12 22.48 22.91
C GLU A 16 -5.25 22.01 21.45
N TYR A 17 -6.22 21.13 21.16
CA TYR A 17 -6.52 20.67 19.80
C TYR A 17 -7.18 21.75 18.91
N ILE A 18 -7.91 22.70 19.50
CA ILE A 18 -8.53 23.83 18.79
C ILE A 18 -7.50 24.92 18.48
N GLU A 19 -6.50 25.12 19.34
CA GLU A 19 -5.40 26.06 19.08
C GLU A 19 -4.48 25.55 17.96
N ASP A 20 -4.11 24.27 17.98
CA ASP A 20 -3.38 23.60 16.88
C ASP A 20 -4.15 23.67 15.55
N GLU A 21 -5.48 23.65 15.60
CA GLU A 21 -6.35 23.74 14.41
C GLU A 21 -6.37 25.16 13.80
N ARG A 22 -6.38 26.21 14.62
CA ARG A 22 -6.30 27.60 14.14
C ARG A 22 -4.93 27.97 13.60
N GLU A 23 -3.86 27.37 14.14
CA GLU A 23 -2.51 27.57 13.63
C GLU A 23 -2.32 26.86 12.29
N TYR A 24 -2.88 25.65 12.12
CA TYR A 24 -2.86 24.93 10.85
C TYR A 24 -3.69 25.60 9.74
N GLU A 25 -4.82 26.22 10.06
CA GLU A 25 -5.60 27.01 9.08
C GLU A 25 -4.83 28.26 8.62
N LYS A 26 -4.11 28.94 9.51
CA LYS A 26 -3.21 30.04 9.16
C LYS A 26 -2.06 29.60 8.24
N ASP A 27 -1.42 28.47 8.55
CA ASP A 27 -0.36 27.90 7.70
C ASP A 27 -0.88 27.54 6.30
N LEU A 28 -2.13 27.08 6.21
CA LEU A 28 -2.75 26.71 4.94
C LEU A 28 -3.11 27.96 4.10
N GLU A 29 -3.62 29.01 4.74
CA GLU A 29 -3.88 30.30 4.08
C GLU A 29 -2.59 30.97 3.60
N GLU A 30 -1.51 30.91 4.38
CA GLU A 30 -0.20 31.41 3.98
C GLU A 30 0.39 30.61 2.80
N LEU A 31 0.20 29.30 2.78
CA LEU A 31 0.60 28.44 1.66
C LEU A 31 -0.20 28.71 0.37
N ILE A 32 -1.50 28.98 0.50
CA ILE A 32 -2.35 29.36 -0.64
C ILE A 32 -1.90 30.72 -1.19
N TYR A 33 -1.63 31.69 -0.30
CA TYR A 33 -1.13 33.01 -0.67
C TYR A 33 0.25 32.95 -1.36
N LEU A 34 1.19 32.16 -0.83
CA LEU A 34 2.50 31.92 -1.45
C LEU A 34 2.38 31.22 -2.81
N GLN A 35 1.39 30.33 -2.96
CA GLN A 35 1.12 29.66 -4.24
C GLN A 35 0.54 30.62 -5.29
N GLU A 36 -0.28 31.59 -4.89
CA GLU A 36 -0.76 32.66 -5.77
C GLU A 36 0.39 33.57 -6.22
N ILE A 37 1.29 33.96 -5.31
CA ILE A 37 2.50 34.74 -5.63
C ILE A 37 3.40 33.99 -6.62
N LEU A 38 3.69 32.71 -6.37
CA LEU A 38 4.51 31.88 -7.28
C LEU A 38 3.86 31.62 -8.64
N SER A 39 2.53 31.67 -8.73
CA SER A 39 1.80 31.58 -9.99
C SER A 39 1.88 32.87 -10.83
N GLN A 40 1.93 34.02 -10.15
CA GLN A 40 2.12 35.35 -10.77
C GLN A 40 3.58 35.58 -11.21
N GLU A 41 4.56 35.05 -10.48
CA GLU A 41 5.97 35.10 -10.89
C GLU A 41 6.26 34.18 -12.09
N ASN A 42 5.66 32.99 -12.15
CA ASN A 42 5.82 32.08 -13.28
C ASN A 42 5.19 32.60 -14.59
N THR A 43 4.14 33.42 -14.50
CA THR A 43 3.55 34.09 -15.68
C THR A 43 4.44 35.23 -16.20
N ASN A 44 5.17 35.93 -15.32
CA ASN A 44 6.15 36.95 -15.71
C ASN A 44 7.47 36.37 -16.27
N ILE A 45 7.87 35.16 -15.87
CA ILE A 45 9.04 34.47 -16.43
C ILE A 45 8.74 33.89 -17.82
N LEU A 46 7.51 33.43 -18.06
CA LEU A 46 7.06 32.94 -19.38
C LEU A 46 6.92 34.07 -20.42
N SER A 47 6.64 35.31 -20.01
CA SER A 47 6.65 36.47 -20.91
C SER A 47 8.05 36.96 -21.29
N ASN A 48 9.08 36.64 -20.49
CA ASN A 48 10.46 37.09 -20.74
C ASN A 48 11.34 36.07 -21.51
N ASN A 49 10.90 34.82 -21.67
CA ASN A 49 11.67 33.77 -22.36
C ASN A 49 11.28 33.56 -23.85
N LEU A 50 10.44 34.42 -24.42
CA LEU A 50 10.08 34.40 -25.85
C LEU A 50 11.06 35.18 -26.74
N THR A 51 12.23 35.56 -26.23
CA THR A 51 13.24 36.29 -27.00
C THR A 51 14.64 35.82 -26.62
N ILE A 52 15.08 34.67 -27.15
CA ILE A 52 16.48 34.37 -27.50
C ILE A 52 16.46 33.13 -28.42
N GLU A 53 16.67 33.38 -29.71
CA GLU A 53 17.00 32.39 -30.72
C GLU A 53 18.49 32.03 -30.69
N LYS A 54 18.78 30.79 -31.11
CA LYS A 54 19.98 30.33 -31.85
C LYS A 54 21.38 30.59 -31.25
N VAL A 55 22.01 29.51 -30.75
CA VAL A 55 23.42 29.18 -31.09
C VAL A 55 23.59 27.64 -31.11
N ASN A 56 24.03 27.12 -32.27
CA ASN A 56 24.59 25.77 -32.44
C ASN A 56 26.02 25.72 -31.87
N HIS A 57 26.40 24.65 -31.16
CA HIS A 57 27.46 23.70 -31.54
C HIS A 57 27.94 22.81 -30.37
N THR A 58 28.01 21.50 -30.68
CA THR A 58 28.98 20.47 -30.24
C THR A 58 30.06 20.83 -29.22
N SER A 59 30.19 20.05 -28.14
CA SER A 59 31.43 19.30 -27.81
C SER A 59 31.32 18.45 -26.53
N ASN A 60 31.86 17.23 -26.65
CA ASN A 60 32.58 16.40 -25.68
C ASN A 60 31.95 16.03 -24.32
N LEU A 61 31.64 14.73 -24.24
CA LEU A 61 31.54 13.91 -23.04
C LEU A 61 32.89 13.86 -22.31
N ASP A 62 32.94 14.40 -21.11
CA ASP A 62 33.84 13.93 -20.05
C ASP A 62 32.99 13.15 -19.03
N ILE A 63 33.10 11.82 -19.10
CA ILE A 63 32.52 10.89 -18.13
C ILE A 63 33.47 10.86 -16.93
N ASN A 64 33.16 11.64 -15.90
CA ASN A 64 33.75 11.41 -14.58
C ASN A 64 32.97 10.27 -13.89
N GLU A 65 33.54 9.07 -13.93
CA GLU A 65 33.16 7.95 -13.07
C GLU A 65 33.30 8.36 -11.60
N LYS A 66 32.21 8.82 -10.99
CA LYS A 66 32.08 8.81 -9.54
C LYS A 66 31.48 7.47 -9.14
N HIS A 67 32.34 6.59 -8.64
CA HIS A 67 31.96 5.39 -7.90
C HIS A 67 30.93 5.75 -6.83
N PHE A 68 29.73 5.19 -6.95
CA PHE A 68 28.73 5.17 -5.88
C PHE A 68 29.06 4.03 -4.93
N PRO A 69 29.05 4.24 -3.60
CA PRO A 69 29.32 3.17 -2.66
C PRO A 69 28.17 2.15 -2.71
N LEU A 70 28.53 0.88 -2.95
CA LEU A 70 27.67 -0.25 -2.63
C LEU A 70 27.35 -0.17 -1.14
N ILE A 71 26.07 -0.28 -0.80
CA ILE A 71 25.67 -0.65 0.56
C ILE A 71 26.06 -2.13 0.71
N GLN A 72 27.27 -2.37 1.22
CA GLN A 72 27.58 -3.60 1.93
C GLN A 72 27.05 -3.42 3.34
N SER A 73 26.23 -4.37 3.79
CA SER A 73 25.89 -4.53 5.19
C SER A 73 27.18 -4.81 5.97
N GLU A 74 27.56 -3.91 6.87
CA GLU A 74 28.63 -4.16 7.82
C GLU A 74 28.13 -5.16 8.87
N ASP A 75 28.98 -6.16 9.13
CA ASP A 75 28.84 -7.17 10.17
C ASP A 75 28.82 -6.49 11.55
N GLU A 76 27.72 -6.65 12.30
CA GLU A 76 27.70 -6.49 13.75
C GLU A 76 27.08 -7.75 14.37
N GLU A 77 27.70 -8.16 15.48
CA GLU A 77 27.70 -9.49 16.09
C GLU A 77 26.31 -10.05 16.49
N GLU A 78 26.23 -11.38 16.31
CA GLU A 78 25.28 -12.38 16.78
C GLU A 78 24.32 -12.00 17.94
N ASP A 79 23.04 -11.86 17.59
CA ASP A 79 21.96 -12.55 18.31
C ASP A 79 21.25 -13.42 17.27
N GLU A 80 21.34 -14.75 17.41
CA GLU A 80 20.65 -15.75 16.59
C GLU A 80 19.11 -15.62 16.78
N GLU A 81 18.47 -14.61 16.21
CA GLU A 81 17.06 -14.70 15.85
C GLU A 81 16.98 -15.42 14.51
N GLU A 82 16.36 -16.61 14.49
CA GLU A 82 15.95 -17.29 13.26
C GLU A 82 15.34 -16.27 12.28
N GLU A 83 16.09 -15.88 11.25
CA GLU A 83 15.56 -15.10 10.13
C GLU A 83 14.54 -16.00 9.43
N GLU A 84 13.25 -15.82 9.74
CA GLU A 84 12.17 -16.42 8.94
C GLU A 84 12.41 -16.04 7.48
N GLU A 85 12.87 -16.99 6.67
CA GLU A 85 13.14 -16.83 5.25
C GLU A 85 11.94 -16.13 4.57
N GLY A 86 12.11 -14.85 4.26
CA GLY A 86 11.18 -14.11 3.41
C GLY A 86 10.52 -12.86 4.02
N GLU A 87 10.78 -12.45 5.26
CA GLU A 87 10.28 -11.14 5.73
C GLU A 87 11.15 -9.98 5.21
N LEU A 88 10.66 -9.27 4.18
CA LEU A 88 11.28 -8.02 3.74
C LEU A 88 10.90 -6.91 4.74
N VAL A 89 11.90 -6.37 5.45
CA VAL A 89 11.69 -5.30 6.43
C VAL A 89 12.48 -4.06 6.00
N ALA A 90 11.86 -2.88 6.05
CA ALA A 90 12.55 -1.61 5.88
C ALA A 90 12.75 -0.92 7.23
N PHE A 91 14.00 -0.66 7.58
CA PHE A 91 14.37 0.06 8.80
C PHE A 91 14.62 1.54 8.50
N VAL A 92 14.03 2.41 9.31
CA VAL A 92 14.35 3.84 9.30
C VAL A 92 15.41 4.10 10.37
N ASN A 93 16.61 4.45 9.92
CA ASN A 93 17.67 4.97 10.78
C ASN A 93 17.70 6.51 10.66
N SER A 94 17.74 7.20 11.80
CA SER A 94 17.90 8.65 11.89
C SER A 94 19.13 9.12 11.12
N ASP A 95 20.19 8.31 11.10
CA ASP A 95 21.52 8.68 10.62
C ASP A 95 21.70 8.48 9.11
N SER A 96 20.69 7.95 8.42
CA SER A 96 20.73 7.79 6.97
C SER A 96 20.80 9.15 6.27
N THR A 97 21.82 9.32 5.43
CA THR A 97 22.05 10.52 4.60
C THR A 97 21.19 10.52 3.34
N LEU A 98 20.61 9.38 2.96
CA LEU A 98 19.73 9.27 1.81
C LEU A 98 18.34 9.82 2.16
N ARG A 99 17.97 10.91 1.48
CA ARG A 99 16.67 11.56 1.61
C ARG A 99 16.07 11.79 0.23
N ILE A 100 14.76 11.62 0.15
CA ILE A 100 13.97 11.94 -1.04
C ILE A 100 13.79 13.46 -1.10
N ASN A 101 13.94 14.04 -2.29
CA ASN A 101 13.73 15.48 -2.50
C ASN A 101 12.28 15.82 -2.84
N GLN A 102 11.56 14.93 -3.52
CA GLN A 102 10.15 15.14 -3.83
C GLN A 102 9.22 14.97 -2.63
N LYS A 103 8.10 15.70 -2.68
CA LYS A 103 7.02 15.59 -1.69
C LYS A 103 6.04 14.49 -2.09
N ILE A 104 6.11 13.36 -1.40
CA ILE A 104 5.14 12.27 -1.56
C ILE A 104 3.83 12.65 -0.87
N ARG A 105 2.72 12.53 -1.61
CA ARG A 105 1.38 12.83 -1.09
C ARG A 105 0.64 11.54 -0.77
N LEU A 106 0.45 11.28 0.52
CA LEU A 106 -0.50 10.26 0.97
C LEU A 106 -1.91 10.74 0.68
N SER A 107 -2.78 9.82 0.28
CA SER A 107 -4.18 10.15 0.04
C SER A 107 -4.89 10.42 1.37
N ASN A 108 -5.64 11.51 1.43
CA ASN A 108 -6.49 11.79 2.56
C ASN A 108 -7.72 10.89 2.49
N ASN A 109 -8.10 10.28 3.60
CA ASN A 109 -9.44 9.74 3.74
C ASN A 109 -10.39 10.92 3.95
N ILE A 110 -10.95 11.44 2.85
CA ILE A 110 -11.83 12.62 2.84
C ILE A 110 -12.96 12.48 3.87
N VAL A 111 -13.48 11.27 4.09
CA VAL A 111 -14.57 10.99 5.05
C VAL A 111 -14.22 11.42 6.47
N ARG A 112 -12.94 11.30 6.88
CA ARG A 112 -12.49 11.73 8.21
C ARG A 112 -12.61 13.25 8.41
N TRP A 113 -12.43 14.01 7.34
CA TRP A 113 -12.40 15.48 7.34
C TRP A 113 -13.76 16.12 7.13
N LEU A 114 -14.78 15.34 6.77
CA LEU A 114 -16.14 15.82 6.73
C LEU A 114 -16.60 16.11 8.16
N ARG A 115 -17.31 17.22 8.36
CA ARG A 115 -17.92 17.61 9.65
C ARG A 115 -19.41 17.87 9.46
N GLY A 116 -20.14 17.83 10.57
CA GLY A 116 -21.55 18.20 10.57
C GLY A 116 -22.47 17.22 9.81
N PRO A 117 -23.60 17.71 9.27
CA PRO A 117 -24.67 16.87 8.72
C PRO A 117 -24.22 15.93 7.59
N ILE A 118 -23.25 16.35 6.77
CA ILE A 118 -22.72 15.54 5.65
C ILE A 118 -21.98 14.31 6.16
N LYS A 119 -21.19 14.45 7.23
CA LYS A 119 -20.51 13.31 7.87
C LYS A 119 -21.52 12.36 8.50
N VAL A 120 -22.50 12.87 9.24
CA VAL A 120 -23.55 12.05 9.85
C VAL A 120 -24.34 11.30 8.77
N MET A 121 -24.64 11.95 7.64
CA MET A 121 -25.33 11.31 6.51
C MET A 121 -24.46 10.23 5.87
N LEU A 122 -23.18 10.47 5.65
CA LEU A 122 -22.25 9.48 5.08
C LEU A 122 -22.01 8.32 6.03
N ASP A 123 -21.73 8.58 7.31
CA ASP A 123 -21.57 7.56 8.34
C ASP A 123 -22.86 6.74 8.50
N GLY A 124 -24.03 7.40 8.48
CA GLY A 124 -25.34 6.75 8.53
C GLY A 124 -25.65 5.93 7.29
N THR A 125 -25.28 6.41 6.10
CA THR A 125 -25.45 5.65 4.85
C THR A 125 -24.48 4.47 4.80
N MET A 126 -23.22 4.66 5.18
CA MET A 126 -22.23 3.59 5.28
C MET A 126 -22.66 2.54 6.30
N HIS A 127 -23.13 2.95 7.48
CA HIS A 127 -23.64 2.03 8.49
C HIS A 127 -24.89 1.28 8.01
N ALA A 128 -25.88 1.96 7.43
CA ALA A 128 -27.06 1.32 6.88
C ALA A 128 -26.70 0.31 5.78
N VAL A 129 -25.71 0.66 4.94
CA VAL A 129 -25.23 -0.20 3.88
C VAL A 129 -24.42 -1.38 4.43
N ASP A 130 -23.58 -1.17 5.46
CA ASP A 130 -22.87 -2.24 6.15
C ASP A 130 -23.85 -3.19 6.84
N VAL A 131 -24.94 -2.68 7.41
CA VAL A 131 -26.05 -3.50 7.94
C VAL A 131 -26.77 -4.26 6.82
N CYS A 132 -26.98 -3.65 5.65
CA CYS A 132 -27.54 -4.35 4.49
C CYS A 132 -26.59 -5.41 3.90
N ALA A 133 -25.27 -5.21 4.01
CA ALA A 133 -24.24 -6.16 3.59
C ALA A 133 -23.98 -7.26 4.64
N GLN A 134 -24.20 -6.96 5.93
CA GLN A 134 -24.22 -7.91 7.03
C GLN A 134 -25.42 -8.86 6.85
N GLY A 135 -25.21 -9.91 6.06
CA GLY A 135 -26.23 -10.91 5.74
C GLY A 135 -26.18 -11.40 4.30
N THR A 136 -25.42 -10.76 3.42
CA THR A 136 -25.20 -11.28 2.06
C THR A 136 -24.08 -12.30 2.08
N HIS A 137 -24.45 -13.58 2.04
CA HIS A 137 -23.52 -14.67 1.80
C HIS A 137 -22.74 -14.46 0.50
N ILE A 138 -21.51 -15.00 0.45
CA ILE A 138 -20.73 -15.03 -0.79
C ILE A 138 -21.55 -15.68 -1.92
N SER A 139 -21.40 -15.20 -3.15
CA SER A 139 -22.04 -15.85 -4.30
C SER A 139 -21.50 -17.27 -4.49
N ASP A 140 -22.37 -18.19 -4.93
CA ASP A 140 -21.98 -19.58 -5.25
C ASP A 140 -20.83 -19.63 -6.26
N SER A 141 -20.79 -18.69 -7.20
CA SER A 141 -19.73 -18.57 -8.19
C SER A 141 -18.36 -18.29 -7.56
N ALA A 142 -18.28 -17.40 -6.57
CA ALA A 142 -17.02 -17.08 -5.90
C ALA A 142 -16.62 -18.18 -4.92
N LEU A 143 -17.60 -18.83 -4.27
CA LEU A 143 -17.36 -20.03 -3.46
C LEU A 143 -16.75 -21.15 -4.32
N GLN A 144 -17.32 -21.39 -5.50
CA GLN A 144 -16.83 -22.39 -6.45
C GLN A 144 -15.43 -22.04 -6.97
N ALA A 145 -15.17 -20.77 -7.27
CA ALA A 145 -13.85 -20.31 -7.71
C ALA A 145 -12.76 -20.59 -6.67
N VAL A 146 -13.01 -20.29 -5.38
CA VAL A 146 -12.04 -20.57 -4.30
C VAL A 146 -11.84 -22.08 -4.13
N LYS A 147 -12.91 -22.88 -4.15
CA LYS A 147 -12.81 -24.35 -4.07
C LYS A 147 -12.00 -24.94 -5.23
N GLN A 148 -12.29 -24.54 -6.46
CA GLN A 148 -11.54 -24.97 -7.63
C GLN A 148 -10.08 -24.53 -7.58
N GLY A 149 -9.82 -23.32 -7.07
CA GLY A 149 -8.47 -22.83 -6.83
C GLY A 149 -7.68 -23.70 -5.85
N LEU A 150 -8.29 -24.05 -4.72
CA LEU A 150 -7.73 -24.97 -3.74
C LEU A 150 -7.44 -26.35 -4.35
N ASP A 151 -8.38 -26.91 -5.09
CA ASP A 151 -8.23 -28.22 -5.72
C ASP A 151 -7.09 -28.23 -6.74
N LYS A 152 -7.00 -27.18 -7.59
CA LYS A 152 -5.91 -27.03 -8.57
C LYS A 152 -4.55 -26.96 -7.87
N GLN A 153 -4.44 -26.19 -6.78
CA GLN A 153 -3.21 -26.10 -6.00
C GLN A 153 -2.81 -27.47 -5.42
N LYS A 154 -3.75 -28.19 -4.77
CA LYS A 154 -3.48 -29.52 -4.20
C LYS A 154 -2.99 -30.51 -5.27
N MET A 155 -3.53 -30.45 -6.48
CA MET A 155 -3.08 -31.31 -7.59
C MET A 155 -1.65 -31.01 -8.08
N THR A 156 -1.14 -29.81 -7.81
CA THR A 156 0.21 -29.40 -8.25
C THR A 156 1.27 -29.51 -7.15
N LEU A 157 0.87 -29.81 -5.92
CA LEU A 157 1.74 -29.80 -4.75
C LEU A 157 2.23 -31.19 -4.37
N SER A 158 3.50 -31.27 -3.97
CA SER A 158 3.99 -32.41 -3.19
C SER A 158 3.46 -32.34 -1.75
N LYS A 159 3.44 -33.47 -1.04
CA LYS A 159 3.01 -33.53 0.37
C LYS A 159 3.83 -32.62 1.30
N GLU A 160 5.11 -32.42 0.98
CA GLU A 160 6.01 -31.54 1.74
C GLU A 160 5.64 -30.06 1.52
N GLU A 161 5.33 -29.68 0.27
CA GLU A 161 4.87 -28.31 -0.05
C GLU A 161 3.48 -28.02 0.50
N GLU A 162 2.59 -29.01 0.64
CA GLU A 162 1.27 -28.84 1.27
C GLU A 162 1.37 -28.37 2.73
N GLU A 163 2.37 -28.86 3.47
CA GLU A 163 2.62 -28.42 4.85
C GLU A 163 3.20 -27.00 4.92
N GLU A 164 3.93 -26.59 3.88
CA GLU A 164 4.57 -25.29 3.77
C GLU A 164 3.61 -24.16 3.38
N ILE A 165 2.43 -24.46 2.80
CA ILE A 165 1.44 -23.44 2.34
C ILE A 165 1.08 -22.44 3.45
N VAL A 166 1.00 -22.91 4.70
CA VAL A 166 0.65 -22.06 5.85
C VAL A 166 1.72 -21.01 6.11
N ASN A 167 2.99 -21.32 5.81
CA ASN A 167 4.14 -20.46 6.03
C ASN A 167 4.57 -19.72 4.74
N ASN A 168 4.29 -20.29 3.56
CA ASN A 168 4.73 -19.79 2.26
C ASN A 168 3.57 -19.23 1.43
N SER A 169 2.91 -18.21 1.99
CA SER A 169 1.65 -17.64 1.52
C SER A 169 1.71 -16.95 0.13
N MET A 170 2.90 -16.79 -0.43
CA MET A 170 3.12 -15.96 -1.62
C MET A 170 3.11 -16.74 -2.93
N LYS A 171 3.40 -18.04 -2.87
CA LYS A 171 3.38 -18.92 -4.04
C LYS A 171 1.96 -19.37 -4.39
N TYR A 172 1.05 -19.37 -3.41
CA TYR A 172 -0.29 -19.93 -3.53
C TYR A 172 -1.36 -18.97 -2.99
N PRO A 173 -2.33 -18.52 -3.81
CA PRO A 173 -3.38 -17.62 -3.36
C PRO A 173 -4.35 -18.22 -2.37
N PHE A 174 -4.65 -19.51 -2.47
CA PHE A 174 -5.73 -20.11 -1.69
C PHE A 174 -5.21 -20.92 -0.51
N ILE A 175 -5.91 -20.85 0.62
CA ILE A 175 -5.65 -21.68 1.79
C ILE A 175 -6.96 -22.21 2.38
N GLU A 176 -6.92 -23.45 2.86
CA GLU A 176 -8.04 -24.07 3.57
C GLU A 176 -7.94 -23.77 5.07
N ILE A 177 -9.03 -23.26 5.65
CA ILE A 177 -9.12 -23.06 7.10
C ILE A 177 -9.51 -24.38 7.75
N THR A 178 -8.63 -24.90 8.60
CA THR A 178 -8.82 -26.16 9.30
C THR A 178 -9.22 -25.93 10.76
N SER A 179 -9.51 -27.01 11.49
CA SER A 179 -9.82 -26.97 12.93
C SER A 179 -8.69 -26.42 13.81
N GLU A 180 -7.47 -26.31 13.28
CA GLU A 180 -6.31 -25.76 13.97
C GLU A 180 -6.36 -24.24 14.14
N TRP A 181 -7.20 -23.57 13.35
CA TRP A 181 -7.39 -22.13 13.45
C TRP A 181 -8.45 -21.83 14.52
N LYS A 182 -8.13 -20.93 15.45
CA LYS A 182 -9.03 -20.54 16.53
C LYS A 182 -9.22 -19.04 16.57
N PHE A 183 -10.48 -18.65 16.75
CA PHE A 183 -10.84 -17.29 17.08
C PHE A 183 -10.10 -16.83 18.33
N GLN A 184 -9.49 -15.65 18.24
CA GLN A 184 -8.80 -15.02 19.36
C GLN A 184 -9.62 -13.83 19.87
N GLU A 185 -9.87 -12.86 19.00
CA GLU A 185 -10.61 -11.65 19.34
C GLU A 185 -11.16 -10.95 18.09
N GLU A 186 -12.12 -10.06 18.30
CA GLU A 186 -12.53 -9.13 17.26
C GLU A 186 -11.43 -8.09 17.01
N ASN A 187 -11.26 -7.66 15.76
CA ASN A 187 -10.37 -6.54 15.49
C ASN A 187 -11.01 -5.25 16.02
N SER A 188 -10.34 -4.54 16.93
CA SER A 188 -10.78 -3.27 17.48
C SER A 188 -10.49 -2.09 16.55
N ASP A 189 -9.49 -2.20 15.68
CA ASP A 189 -9.14 -1.20 14.66
C ASP A 189 -9.64 -1.63 13.27
N ARG A 190 -10.97 -1.63 13.09
CA ARG A 190 -11.62 -2.17 11.88
C ARG A 190 -11.43 -1.33 10.62
N GLY A 191 -10.74 -0.19 10.70
CA GLY A 191 -10.77 0.80 9.62
C GLY A 191 -12.21 1.13 9.20
N TYR A 192 -12.40 1.54 7.94
CA TYR A 192 -13.74 1.77 7.37
C TYR A 192 -14.21 0.62 6.46
N SER A 193 -13.38 -0.39 6.21
CA SER A 193 -13.42 -1.13 4.94
C SER A 193 -13.49 -2.65 5.04
N SER A 194 -13.86 -3.23 6.18
CA SER A 194 -14.56 -4.53 6.30
C SER A 194 -14.50 -5.07 7.73
N PRO A 195 -15.52 -5.83 8.17
CA PRO A 195 -15.41 -6.61 9.41
C PRO A 195 -14.18 -7.51 9.36
N SER A 196 -13.45 -7.57 10.49
CA SER A 196 -12.26 -8.40 10.61
C SER A 196 -12.11 -8.98 12.01
N ILE A 197 -11.52 -10.17 12.06
CA ILE A 197 -11.29 -10.93 13.29
C ILE A 197 -9.85 -11.41 13.34
N TRP A 198 -9.32 -11.55 14.55
CA TRP A 198 -8.02 -12.14 14.79
C TRP A 198 -8.17 -13.63 15.07
N MET A 199 -7.38 -14.43 14.34
CA MET A 199 -7.32 -15.87 14.45
C MET A 199 -5.90 -16.28 14.79
N ILE A 200 -5.72 -17.36 15.55
CA ILE A 200 -4.43 -17.99 15.79
C ILE A 200 -4.43 -19.40 15.19
N ASN A 201 -3.38 -19.74 14.47
CA ASN A 201 -3.14 -21.11 14.05
C ASN A 201 -2.38 -21.85 15.17
N LYS A 202 -2.99 -22.92 15.70
CA LYS A 202 -2.43 -23.66 16.83
C LYS A 202 -1.13 -24.40 16.53
N LYS A 203 -0.92 -24.82 15.27
CA LYS A 203 0.26 -25.60 14.83
C LYS A 203 1.53 -24.77 14.93
N ASN A 204 1.52 -23.55 14.39
CA ASN A 204 2.68 -22.66 14.34
C ASN A 204 2.61 -21.47 15.32
N LYS A 205 1.53 -21.34 16.09
CA LYS A 205 1.29 -20.21 17.00
C LYS A 205 1.23 -18.84 16.30
N THR A 206 1.10 -18.82 14.99
CA THR A 206 1.06 -17.59 14.19
C THR A 206 -0.32 -16.98 14.24
N ARG A 207 -0.35 -15.65 14.42
CA ARG A 207 -1.56 -14.84 14.44
C ARG A 207 -1.86 -14.33 13.04
N PHE A 208 -3.15 -14.30 12.68
CA PHE A 208 -3.63 -13.86 11.38
C PHE A 208 -4.85 -12.95 11.52
N LEU A 209 -4.93 -11.93 10.67
CA LEU A 209 -6.12 -11.09 10.53
C LEU A 209 -6.97 -11.64 9.39
N PHE A 210 -8.20 -12.00 9.69
CA PHE A 210 -9.19 -12.41 8.70
C PHE A 210 -10.03 -11.19 8.35
N LYS A 211 -9.96 -10.73 7.11
CA LYS A 211 -10.74 -9.60 6.60
C LYS A 211 -11.82 -10.12 5.66
N ILE A 212 -13.09 -9.84 5.97
CA ILE A 212 -14.19 -10.20 5.08
C ILE A 212 -14.10 -9.36 3.81
N GLN A 213 -14.28 -9.99 2.65
CA GLN A 213 -14.24 -9.33 1.35
C GLN A 213 -15.61 -9.41 0.70
N GLU A 214 -16.30 -8.29 0.60
CA GLU A 214 -17.62 -8.23 -0.05
C GLU A 214 -17.52 -8.53 -1.55
N LEU A 215 -16.37 -8.23 -2.17
CA LEU A 215 -16.15 -8.36 -3.60
C LEU A 215 -15.00 -9.31 -3.91
N PRO A 216 -15.19 -10.31 -4.80
CA PRO A 216 -14.11 -11.20 -5.28
C PRO A 216 -12.91 -10.44 -5.85
N LEU A 217 -13.16 -9.32 -6.52
CA LEU A 217 -12.12 -8.45 -7.05
C LEU A 217 -11.21 -7.87 -5.95
N CYS A 218 -11.75 -7.52 -4.77
CA CYS A 218 -10.93 -7.00 -3.67
C CYS A 218 -9.91 -8.04 -3.19
N ALA A 219 -10.36 -9.28 -3.00
CA ALA A 219 -9.49 -10.39 -2.59
C ALA A 219 -8.41 -10.67 -3.65
N ALA A 220 -8.81 -10.74 -4.92
CA ALA A 220 -7.91 -10.97 -6.04
C ALA A 220 -6.86 -9.85 -6.20
N ASN A 221 -7.29 -8.58 -6.10
CA ASN A 221 -6.43 -7.41 -6.15
C ASN A 221 -5.41 -7.39 -5.00
N GLU A 222 -5.89 -7.65 -3.78
CA GLU A 222 -5.06 -7.63 -2.59
C GLU A 222 -3.96 -8.69 -2.67
N TRP A 223 -4.29 -9.93 -3.02
CA TRP A 223 -3.29 -10.98 -3.24
C TRP A 223 -2.31 -10.62 -4.36
N LEU A 224 -2.79 -10.18 -5.51
CA LEU A 224 -1.93 -9.85 -6.65
C LEU A 224 -0.98 -8.70 -6.33
N ALA A 225 -1.46 -7.65 -5.67
CA ALA A 225 -0.60 -6.58 -5.19
C ALA A 225 0.48 -7.11 -4.24
N TYR A 226 0.12 -8.07 -3.37
CA TYR A 226 1.07 -8.63 -2.43
C TYR A 226 2.13 -9.53 -3.10
N VAL A 227 1.78 -10.25 -4.15
CA VAL A 227 2.78 -10.98 -4.94
C VAL A 227 3.72 -10.01 -5.67
N LEU A 228 3.15 -8.98 -6.33
CA LEU A 228 3.96 -8.00 -7.05
C LEU A 228 4.89 -7.22 -6.09
N GLY A 229 4.38 -6.68 -4.99
CA GLY A 229 5.18 -5.85 -4.09
C GLY A 229 6.41 -6.57 -3.54
N ARG A 230 6.32 -7.87 -3.28
CA ARG A 230 7.43 -8.68 -2.76
C ARG A 230 8.43 -9.01 -3.83
N TYR A 231 7.97 -9.31 -5.04
CA TYR A 231 8.86 -9.39 -6.19
C TYR A 231 9.65 -8.09 -6.41
N LEU A 232 9.02 -6.94 -6.14
CA LEU A 232 9.65 -5.62 -6.24
C LEU A 232 10.53 -5.23 -5.05
N GLY A 233 10.60 -6.06 -4.00
CA GLY A 233 11.44 -5.80 -2.83
C GLY A 233 10.82 -4.88 -1.78
N LEU A 234 9.49 -4.81 -1.70
CA LEU A 234 8.79 -3.96 -0.74
C LEU A 234 8.42 -4.74 0.52
N PRO A 235 8.41 -4.08 1.69
CA PRO A 235 8.02 -4.66 2.98
C PRO A 235 6.50 -4.68 3.08
N ILE A 236 5.89 -5.45 2.21
CA ILE A 236 4.45 -5.70 2.23
C ILE A 236 4.19 -7.01 2.96
N ASN A 237 3.00 -7.10 3.54
CA ASN A 237 2.59 -8.26 4.31
C ASN A 237 2.35 -9.50 3.40
N GLN A 238 1.91 -10.60 3.99
CA GLN A 238 1.56 -11.87 3.37
C GLN A 238 0.04 -12.06 3.39
N VAL A 239 -0.56 -12.37 2.24
CA VAL A 239 -2.01 -12.55 2.09
C VAL A 239 -2.33 -13.85 1.37
N GLN A 240 -3.39 -14.52 1.83
CA GLN A 240 -4.08 -15.61 1.13
C GLN A 240 -5.58 -15.35 1.10
N ILE A 241 -6.30 -16.12 0.29
CA ILE A 241 -7.74 -16.05 0.07
C ILE A 241 -8.35 -17.35 0.59
N SER A 242 -9.46 -17.24 1.31
CA SER A 242 -10.18 -18.40 1.84
C SER A 242 -11.68 -18.13 1.99
N ILE A 243 -12.40 -19.13 2.49
CA ILE A 243 -13.81 -19.06 2.84
C ILE A 243 -13.95 -19.35 4.32
N TYR A 244 -14.58 -18.44 5.07
CA TYR A 244 -14.89 -18.61 6.48
C TYR A 244 -16.35 -18.28 6.75
N GLU A 245 -17.09 -19.23 7.35
CA GLU A 245 -18.53 -19.05 7.67
C GLU A 245 -19.36 -18.54 6.48
N ASN A 246 -19.14 -19.11 5.28
CA ASN A 246 -19.76 -18.68 4.01
C ASN A 246 -19.45 -17.24 3.57
N ASN A 247 -18.35 -16.67 4.04
CA ASN A 247 -17.83 -15.38 3.58
C ASN A 247 -16.53 -15.57 2.81
N LEU A 248 -16.33 -14.78 1.76
CA LEU A 248 -15.02 -14.61 1.15
C LEU A 248 -14.15 -13.83 2.13
N ILE A 249 -12.93 -14.30 2.38
CA ILE A 249 -11.99 -13.58 3.23
C ILE A 249 -10.60 -13.48 2.59
N THR A 250 -9.86 -12.45 2.98
CA THR A 250 -8.40 -12.46 2.90
C THR A 250 -7.80 -12.69 4.29
N ILE A 251 -6.79 -13.56 4.33
CA ILE A 251 -6.05 -13.94 5.54
C ILE A 251 -4.70 -13.26 5.46
N HIS A 252 -4.43 -12.38 6.43
CA HIS A 252 -3.19 -11.61 6.51
C HIS A 252 -2.34 -12.15 7.66
N LYS A 253 -1.08 -12.50 7.42
CA LYS A 253 -0.15 -12.83 8.52
C LYS A 253 0.03 -11.60 9.42
N HIS A 254 0.10 -11.78 10.73
CA HIS A 254 0.39 -10.66 11.63
C HIS A 254 1.84 -10.23 11.45
N VAL A 255 2.06 -8.93 11.24
CA VAL A 255 3.39 -8.35 10.96
C VAL A 255 4.29 -8.20 12.17
N ALA A 256 3.74 -8.21 13.39
CA ALA A 256 4.56 -8.08 14.60
C ALA A 256 4.88 -9.45 15.20
N LYS A 257 6.17 -9.64 15.49
CA LYS A 257 6.68 -10.76 16.30
C LYS A 257 6.18 -10.69 17.75
N HIS A 258 6.39 -11.76 18.52
CA HIS A 258 5.91 -11.85 19.90
C HIS A 258 6.48 -10.73 20.81
N ASN A 259 7.71 -10.29 20.58
CA ASN A 259 8.39 -9.20 21.30
C ASN A 259 8.09 -7.81 20.73
N GLU A 260 7.25 -7.70 19.69
CA GLU A 260 6.95 -6.44 19.00
C GLU A 260 5.51 -5.97 19.23
N LYS A 261 5.30 -4.68 19.03
CA LYS A 261 3.97 -4.05 18.96
C LYS A 261 3.82 -3.31 17.64
N THR A 262 2.61 -3.36 17.10
CA THR A 262 2.21 -2.64 15.89
C THR A 262 1.61 -1.29 16.28
N ILE A 263 2.01 -0.24 15.58
CA ILE A 263 1.42 1.10 15.65
C ILE A 263 1.15 1.60 14.23
N THR A 264 0.21 2.53 14.08
CA THR A 264 -0.04 3.18 12.80
C THR A 264 0.97 4.31 12.57
N PHE A 265 1.18 4.70 11.31
CA PHE A 265 1.98 5.91 11.01
C PHE A 265 1.48 7.16 11.76
N MET A 266 0.17 7.24 12.05
CA MET A 266 -0.41 8.39 12.75
C MET A 266 -0.08 8.43 14.24
N ASP A 267 0.27 7.29 14.83
CA ASP A 267 0.63 7.22 16.25
C ASP A 267 2.04 7.75 16.50
N LEU A 268 2.86 7.88 15.46
CA LEU A 268 4.21 8.45 15.57
C LEU A 268 4.21 9.95 15.89
N PRO A 269 5.22 10.41 16.65
CA PRO A 269 5.54 11.83 16.81
C PRO A 269 5.71 12.55 15.46
N LYS A 270 5.31 13.83 15.41
CA LYS A 270 5.33 14.67 14.19
C LYS A 270 6.70 14.66 13.49
N GLN A 271 7.79 14.74 14.25
CA GLN A 271 9.15 14.71 13.71
C GLN A 271 9.47 13.38 13.03
N LYS A 272 9.15 12.24 13.65
CA LYS A 272 9.36 10.91 13.07
C LYS A 272 8.53 10.69 11.81
N ARG A 273 7.28 11.16 11.79
CA ARG A 273 6.44 11.14 10.58
C ARG A 273 7.09 11.92 9.43
N ARG A 274 7.61 13.11 9.70
CA ARG A 274 8.33 13.92 8.70
C ARG A 274 9.57 13.19 8.18
N THR A 275 10.37 12.59 9.06
CA THR A 275 11.56 11.82 8.67
C THR A 275 11.19 10.64 7.77
N ILE A 276 10.18 9.86 8.13
CA ILE A 276 9.74 8.70 7.32
C ILE A 276 9.30 9.14 5.92
N LEU A 277 8.55 10.24 5.80
CA LEU A 277 8.09 10.74 4.49
C LEU A 277 9.23 11.16 3.54
N THR A 278 10.45 11.33 4.07
CA THR A 278 11.65 11.61 3.30
C THR A 278 12.55 10.38 3.11
N TYR A 279 12.15 9.21 3.61
CA TYR A 279 12.95 7.99 3.57
C TYR A 279 12.71 7.20 2.28
N PRO A 280 13.75 6.65 1.61
CA PRO A 280 13.63 6.03 0.28
C PRO A 280 12.52 5.00 0.12
N ILE A 281 12.17 4.27 1.18
CA ILE A 281 11.10 3.28 1.15
C ILE A 281 9.73 3.87 0.78
N ILE A 282 9.44 5.11 1.17
CA ILE A 282 8.19 5.78 0.83
C ILE A 282 8.16 6.14 -0.66
N GLU A 283 9.30 6.44 -1.28
CA GLU A 283 9.37 6.65 -2.72
C GLU A 283 9.13 5.35 -3.50
N CYS A 284 9.73 4.25 -3.04
CA CYS A 284 9.47 2.93 -3.61
C CYS A 284 7.99 2.53 -3.47
N MET A 285 7.34 2.92 -2.37
CA MET A 285 5.90 2.76 -2.17
C MET A 285 5.09 3.63 -3.16
N ASP A 286 5.42 4.90 -3.39
CA ASP A 286 4.68 5.74 -4.35
C ASP A 286 4.81 5.19 -5.77
N LEU A 287 6.02 4.78 -6.19
CA LEU A 287 6.23 4.08 -7.46
C LEU A 287 5.32 2.85 -7.57
N PHE A 288 5.30 2.02 -6.53
CA PHE A 288 4.47 0.83 -6.49
C PHE A 288 2.98 1.13 -6.58
N ASP A 289 2.51 2.14 -5.85
CA ASP A 289 1.13 2.60 -5.90
C ASP A 289 0.76 3.13 -7.30
N LYS A 290 1.70 3.70 -8.08
CA LYS A 290 1.45 4.03 -9.51
C LYS A 290 1.36 2.79 -10.39
N ILE A 291 2.19 1.77 -10.15
CA ILE A 291 2.15 0.51 -10.89
C ILE A 291 0.79 -0.16 -10.68
N ILE A 292 0.44 -0.45 -9.42
CA ILE A 292 -0.81 -1.14 -9.11
C ILE A 292 -2.02 -0.20 -9.19
N GLN A 293 -1.82 1.11 -9.38
CA GLN A 293 -2.87 2.13 -9.38
C GLN A 293 -3.67 2.13 -8.08
N ASN A 294 -2.96 2.06 -6.95
CA ASN A 294 -3.55 2.16 -5.63
C ASN A 294 -4.14 3.56 -5.46
N VAL A 295 -5.43 3.60 -5.14
CA VAL A 295 -6.14 4.85 -4.91
C VAL A 295 -6.23 5.18 -3.42
N ASP A 296 -6.02 4.21 -2.53
CA ASP A 296 -6.27 4.35 -1.10
C ASP A 296 -5.03 4.23 -0.21
N ARG A 297 -3.86 4.63 -0.72
CA ARG A 297 -2.68 4.81 0.14
C ARG A 297 -2.90 5.95 1.13
N ASN A 298 -3.37 5.65 2.32
CA ASN A 298 -3.54 6.61 3.41
C ASN A 298 -2.59 6.25 4.57
N PRO A 299 -2.35 7.16 5.54
CA PRO A 299 -1.44 6.90 6.65
C PRO A 299 -1.74 5.63 7.48
N ARG A 300 -2.99 5.17 7.57
CA ARG A 300 -3.33 3.92 8.29
C ARG A 300 -2.89 2.67 7.52
N ASN A 301 -2.66 2.79 6.22
CA ASN A 301 -2.20 1.70 5.36
C ASN A 301 -0.66 1.59 5.36
N ILE A 302 0.00 2.25 6.33
CA ILE A 302 1.40 2.16 6.67
C ILE A 302 1.47 1.77 8.15
N LEU A 303 1.80 0.51 8.41
CA LEU A 303 2.02 -0.01 9.75
C LEU A 303 3.49 0.07 10.11
N ILE A 304 3.75 0.21 11.40
CA ILE A 304 5.09 0.27 11.94
C ILE A 304 5.18 -0.70 13.11
N THR A 305 6.19 -1.57 13.11
CA THR A 305 6.49 -2.42 14.26
C THR A 305 7.72 -1.91 14.99
N ILE A 306 7.63 -1.96 16.32
CA ILE A 306 8.71 -1.61 17.25
C ILE A 306 8.74 -2.63 18.38
N LEU A 307 9.89 -2.79 19.05
CA LEU A 307 9.99 -3.64 20.23
C LEU A 307 9.05 -3.15 21.34
N LYS A 308 8.43 -4.09 22.06
CA LYS A 308 7.52 -3.78 23.17
C LYS A 308 8.21 -2.97 24.27
N THR A 309 9.50 -3.24 24.50
CA THR A 309 10.38 -2.56 25.46
C THR A 309 10.65 -1.10 25.13
N ASN A 310 10.49 -0.70 23.87
CA ASN A 310 10.86 0.65 23.44
C ASN A 310 9.69 1.61 23.59
N HIS A 311 10.01 2.87 23.88
CA HIS A 311 9.06 3.98 23.85
C HIS A 311 9.10 4.65 22.48
N ILE A 312 7.92 5.02 21.98
CA ILE A 312 7.77 5.65 20.66
C ILE A 312 8.53 6.98 20.52
N ASN A 313 8.88 7.61 21.64
CA ASN A 313 9.61 8.87 21.70
C ASN A 313 11.14 8.68 21.72
N ASP A 314 11.65 7.46 21.90
CA ASP A 314 13.09 7.19 21.97
C ASP A 314 13.77 7.58 20.66
N GLU A 315 14.83 8.40 20.72
CA GLU A 315 15.46 8.98 19.52
C GLU A 315 15.99 7.90 18.56
N ASN A 316 16.61 6.85 19.12
CA ASN A 316 17.32 5.81 18.36
C ASN A 316 16.47 4.55 18.10
N ILE A 317 15.14 4.64 18.19
CA ILE A 317 14.28 3.47 17.97
C ILE A 317 14.36 3.00 16.51
N LYS A 318 14.61 1.71 16.31
CA LYS A 318 14.48 1.05 15.01
C LYS A 318 12.99 0.94 14.66
N LEU A 319 12.57 1.62 13.58
CA LEU A 319 11.21 1.56 13.06
C LEU A 319 11.14 0.60 11.88
N LYS A 320 10.36 -0.47 11.99
CA LYS A 320 10.11 -1.42 10.89
C LYS A 320 8.84 -1.03 10.15
N ILE A 321 8.95 -0.65 8.88
CA ILE A 321 7.81 -0.21 8.06
C ILE A 321 7.18 -1.40 7.34
N HIS A 322 5.85 -1.48 7.39
CA HIS A 322 5.03 -2.46 6.69
C HIS A 322 3.94 -1.78 5.87
N LEU A 323 3.85 -2.13 4.59
CA LEU A 323 2.84 -1.61 3.66
C LEU A 323 1.68 -2.61 3.58
N ILE A 324 0.47 -2.15 3.90
CA ILE A 324 -0.72 -3.02 3.97
C ILE A 324 -1.89 -2.46 3.17
N ASP A 325 -2.97 -3.24 3.12
CA ASP A 325 -4.30 -2.86 2.64
C ASP A 325 -4.28 -2.32 1.21
N HIS A 326 -4.04 -3.24 0.26
CA HIS A 326 -3.92 -2.96 -1.16
C HIS A 326 -5.15 -3.41 -1.96
N SER A 327 -6.28 -3.69 -1.30
CA SER A 327 -7.50 -4.13 -1.99
C SER A 327 -8.02 -3.11 -3.02
N SER A 328 -7.82 -1.81 -2.76
CA SER A 328 -8.21 -0.69 -3.62
C SER A 328 -7.16 -0.35 -4.67
N CYS A 329 -6.77 -1.34 -5.47
CA CYS A 329 -5.85 -1.17 -6.59
C CYS A 329 -6.46 -1.70 -7.92
N PHE A 330 -5.65 -1.70 -8.98
CA PHE A 330 -6.00 -2.13 -10.33
C PHE A 330 -7.29 -1.50 -10.87
N GLY A 331 -7.41 -0.20 -10.67
CA GLY A 331 -8.54 0.59 -11.17
C GLY A 331 -9.86 0.34 -10.46
N MET A 332 -9.82 -0.25 -9.26
CA MET A 332 -10.83 0.03 -8.25
C MET A 332 -10.74 1.54 -7.94
N GLY A 333 -11.78 2.29 -8.30
CA GLY A 333 -11.76 3.74 -8.10
C GLY A 333 -11.72 4.10 -6.62
N LYS A 334 -11.12 5.25 -6.27
CA LYS A 334 -11.45 5.91 -5.01
C LYS A 334 -12.84 6.47 -5.22
N LEU A 335 -13.83 5.67 -4.91
CA LEU A 335 -15.21 6.03 -5.10
C LEU A 335 -15.51 7.11 -4.05
N ASN A 336 -15.71 8.35 -4.49
CA ASN A 336 -16.43 9.37 -3.73
C ASN A 336 -17.62 8.66 -3.08
N GLY A 337 -17.90 8.82 -1.78
CA GLY A 337 -18.80 7.93 -1.01
C GLY A 337 -20.11 7.50 -1.72
N ILE A 338 -20.66 8.35 -2.59
CA ILE A 338 -21.78 8.07 -3.49
C ILE A 338 -21.58 6.83 -4.38
N SER A 339 -20.39 6.60 -4.91
CA SER A 339 -20.12 5.46 -5.78
C SER A 339 -19.82 4.17 -5.01
N VAL A 340 -19.34 4.24 -3.76
CA VAL A 340 -19.29 3.10 -2.84
C VAL A 340 -20.72 2.67 -2.52
N VAL A 341 -21.56 3.65 -2.19
CA VAL A 341 -23.00 3.49 -1.96
C VAL A 341 -23.67 2.87 -3.20
N ALA A 342 -23.47 3.42 -4.39
CA ALA A 342 -24.02 2.87 -5.64
C ALA A 342 -23.48 1.47 -5.98
N SER A 343 -22.22 1.18 -5.66
CA SER A 343 -21.60 -0.14 -5.89
C SER A 343 -22.15 -1.22 -4.96
N LYS A 344 -22.55 -0.85 -3.73
CA LYS A 344 -23.17 -1.76 -2.76
C LYS A 344 -24.68 -1.94 -3.00
N PHE A 345 -25.38 -0.97 -3.60
CA PHE A 345 -26.81 -1.08 -3.97
C PHE A 345 -27.09 -1.78 -5.31
N HIS A 346 -26.08 -2.00 -6.16
CA HIS A 346 -26.23 -2.70 -7.44
C HIS A 346 -25.31 -3.92 -7.52
N SER A 347 -25.75 -5.02 -6.92
CA SER A 347 -25.08 -6.34 -6.94
C SER A 347 -24.85 -6.95 -8.33
N ASN A 348 -25.34 -6.33 -9.42
CA ASN A 348 -25.11 -6.79 -10.80
C ASN A 348 -24.32 -5.80 -11.69
N HIS A 349 -24.04 -4.59 -11.21
CA HIS A 349 -23.29 -3.58 -11.96
C HIS A 349 -22.35 -2.80 -11.03
N LEU A 350 -21.41 -3.53 -10.42
CA LEU A 350 -20.30 -2.92 -9.70
C LEU A 350 -19.58 -1.94 -10.62
N ALA A 351 -19.67 -0.65 -10.28
CA ALA A 351 -18.89 0.43 -10.85
C ALA A 351 -17.40 0.28 -10.46
N ILE A 352 -16.78 -0.80 -10.90
CA ILE A 352 -15.35 -0.80 -11.21
C ILE A 352 -15.22 0.30 -12.25
N VAL A 353 -14.59 1.41 -11.88
CA VAL A 353 -14.28 2.45 -12.86
C VAL A 353 -13.55 1.74 -13.99
N LYS A 354 -14.19 1.61 -15.15
CA LYS A 354 -13.57 1.01 -16.32
C LYS A 354 -12.42 1.93 -16.69
N PHE A 355 -11.23 1.62 -16.21
CA PHE A 355 -10.04 2.35 -16.61
C PHE A 355 -9.58 1.82 -17.95
N ASP A 356 -9.10 2.73 -18.79
CA ASP A 356 -8.40 2.40 -20.02
C ASP A 356 -6.93 2.11 -19.69
N PRO A 357 -6.43 0.89 -19.97
CA PRO A 357 -5.02 0.56 -19.80
C PRO A 357 -4.07 1.53 -20.51
N ILE A 358 -4.44 2.08 -21.67
CA ILE A 358 -3.62 3.05 -22.41
C ILE A 358 -3.50 4.33 -21.60
N HIS A 359 -4.62 4.89 -21.16
CA HIS A 359 -4.64 6.10 -20.35
C HIS A 359 -3.84 5.94 -19.05
N LYS A 360 -4.01 4.83 -18.33
CA LYS A 360 -3.26 4.56 -17.09
C LYS A 360 -1.76 4.37 -17.32
N SER A 361 -1.38 3.72 -18.42
CA SER A 361 0.03 3.59 -18.79
C SER A 361 0.66 4.95 -19.13
N LYS A 362 -0.06 5.84 -19.81
CA LYS A 362 0.39 7.23 -20.06
C LYS A 362 0.57 8.02 -18.77
N GLN A 363 -0.29 7.82 -17.76
CA GLN A 363 -0.12 8.45 -16.45
C GLN A 363 1.16 7.98 -15.76
N PHE A 364 1.46 6.67 -15.82
CA PHE A 364 2.70 6.10 -15.31
C PHE A 364 3.95 6.63 -16.05
N GLU A 365 3.90 6.69 -17.38
CA GLU A 365 4.98 7.28 -18.19
C GLU A 365 5.22 8.75 -17.82
N LYS A 366 4.15 9.54 -17.67
CA LYS A 366 4.24 10.95 -17.24
C LYS A 366 4.84 11.08 -15.84
N TYR A 367 4.52 10.15 -14.94
CA TYR A 367 5.14 10.10 -13.61
C TYR A 367 6.64 9.90 -13.71
N LEU A 368 7.11 8.89 -14.45
CA LEU A 368 8.56 8.66 -14.64
C LEU A 368 9.25 9.82 -15.37
N LYS A 369 8.65 10.38 -16.43
CA LYS A 369 9.20 11.56 -17.13
C LYS A 369 9.48 12.74 -16.21
N LYS A 370 8.62 12.94 -15.22
CA LYS A 370 8.68 14.07 -14.28
C LYS A 370 9.45 13.73 -13.01
N HIS A 371 9.95 12.51 -12.86
CA HIS A 371 10.63 12.08 -11.66
C HIS A 371 11.99 12.82 -11.54
N PRO A 372 12.27 13.45 -10.38
CA PRO A 372 13.49 14.23 -10.16
C PRO A 372 14.75 13.41 -10.43
N ILE A 373 15.77 14.00 -11.04
CA ILE A 373 16.99 13.27 -11.43
C ILE A 373 17.69 12.71 -10.18
N GLU A 374 17.69 13.49 -9.12
CA GLU A 374 18.32 13.23 -7.83
C GLU A 374 17.69 12.03 -7.11
N ASP A 375 16.39 11.80 -7.32
CA ASP A 375 15.62 10.75 -6.64
C ASP A 375 15.59 9.43 -7.44
N ARG A 376 15.91 9.45 -8.74
CA ARG A 376 15.91 8.25 -9.60
C ARG A 376 16.72 7.08 -9.02
N PRO A 377 17.93 7.28 -8.45
CA PRO A 377 18.68 6.18 -7.85
C PRO A 377 17.93 5.47 -6.72
N LEU A 378 17.07 6.19 -5.98
CA LEU A 378 16.32 5.64 -4.83
C LEU A 378 15.30 4.58 -5.25
N ILE A 379 14.68 4.74 -6.44
CA ILE A 379 13.71 3.78 -6.97
C ILE A 379 14.29 2.80 -7.99
N SER A 380 15.58 2.92 -8.31
CA SER A 380 16.23 2.20 -9.40
C SER A 380 16.05 0.69 -9.30
N LYS A 381 16.31 0.12 -8.11
CA LYS A 381 16.17 -1.31 -7.82
C LYS A 381 14.73 -1.79 -7.99
N THR A 382 13.76 -1.07 -7.45
CA THR A 382 12.33 -1.40 -7.55
C THR A 382 11.83 -1.30 -9.00
N LEU A 383 12.21 -0.25 -9.72
CA LEU A 383 11.84 -0.07 -11.13
C LEU A 383 12.49 -1.13 -12.03
N HIS A 384 13.76 -1.45 -11.78
CA HIS A 384 14.48 -2.49 -12.52
C HIS A 384 13.84 -3.87 -12.31
N ARG A 385 13.55 -4.24 -11.05
CA ARG A 385 12.81 -5.48 -10.74
C ARG A 385 11.46 -5.53 -11.43
N PHE A 386 10.74 -4.42 -11.52
CA PHE A 386 9.50 -4.39 -12.28
C PHE A 386 9.74 -4.63 -13.77
N ALA A 387 10.75 -4.00 -14.35
CA ALA A 387 11.13 -4.14 -15.75
C ALA A 387 11.55 -5.58 -16.13
N THR A 388 12.09 -6.36 -15.20
CA THR A 388 12.52 -7.74 -15.46
C THR A 388 11.38 -8.76 -15.47
N ILE A 389 10.17 -8.39 -15.02
CA ILE A 389 9.03 -9.31 -14.99
C ILE A 389 8.66 -9.76 -16.41
N THR A 390 8.63 -11.06 -16.64
CA THR A 390 8.24 -11.65 -17.93
C THR A 390 6.72 -11.68 -18.11
N ASP A 391 6.24 -11.76 -19.36
CA ASP A 391 4.82 -12.01 -19.62
C ASP A 391 4.35 -13.32 -18.98
N TYR A 392 5.22 -14.34 -18.98
CA TYR A 392 4.95 -15.62 -18.32
C TYR A 392 4.72 -15.47 -16.81
N GLN A 393 5.50 -14.64 -16.11
CA GLN A 393 5.28 -14.40 -14.68
C GLN A 393 3.97 -13.68 -14.41
N PHE A 394 3.63 -12.63 -15.18
CA PHE A 394 2.33 -11.98 -15.05
C PHE A 394 1.18 -12.96 -15.29
N ASP A 395 1.29 -13.78 -16.34
CA ASP A 395 0.27 -14.76 -16.68
C ASP A 395 0.15 -15.82 -15.59
N SER A 396 1.27 -16.30 -15.05
CA SER A 396 1.31 -17.25 -13.95
C SER A 396 0.58 -16.70 -12.72
N TRP A 397 0.86 -15.47 -12.29
CA TRP A 397 0.19 -14.90 -11.11
C TRP A 397 -1.30 -14.64 -11.36
N ILE A 398 -1.66 -13.98 -12.46
CA ILE A 398 -3.06 -13.61 -12.72
C ILE A 398 -3.90 -14.87 -12.98
N ASN A 399 -3.37 -15.90 -13.63
CA ASN A 399 -4.11 -17.14 -13.87
C ASN A 399 -4.50 -17.87 -12.58
N GLN A 400 -3.74 -17.73 -11.50
CA GLN A 400 -4.08 -18.35 -10.22
C GLN A 400 -5.34 -17.74 -9.59
N ILE A 401 -5.61 -16.45 -9.83
CA ILE A 401 -6.79 -15.74 -9.32
C ILE A 401 -7.86 -15.47 -10.39
N LYS A 402 -7.68 -15.99 -11.61
CA LYS A 402 -8.51 -15.67 -12.78
C LYS A 402 -9.99 -15.97 -12.55
N ASP A 403 -10.30 -17.04 -11.82
CA ASP A 403 -11.68 -17.46 -11.59
C ASP A 403 -12.44 -16.50 -10.63
N LEU A 404 -11.73 -15.63 -9.90
CA LEU A 404 -12.30 -14.52 -9.12
C LEU A 404 -12.50 -13.24 -9.95
N LEU A 405 -12.03 -13.23 -11.19
CA LEU A 405 -12.04 -12.07 -12.08
C LEU A 405 -12.98 -12.31 -13.27
N SER A 406 -13.71 -11.28 -13.68
CA SER A 406 -14.34 -11.30 -15.01
C SER A 406 -13.28 -11.22 -16.10
N ILE A 407 -13.58 -11.76 -17.28
CA ILE A 407 -12.68 -11.71 -18.45
C ILE A 407 -12.22 -10.28 -18.74
N SER A 408 -13.12 -9.30 -18.60
CA SER A 408 -12.79 -7.89 -18.78
C SER A 408 -11.83 -7.35 -17.71
N GLN A 409 -11.95 -7.76 -16.44
CA GLN A 409 -11.00 -7.39 -15.39
C GLN A 409 -9.63 -8.02 -15.64
N TYR A 410 -9.60 -9.34 -15.88
CA TYR A 410 -8.39 -10.10 -16.21
C TYR A 410 -7.60 -9.42 -17.34
N ASN A 411 -8.24 -9.17 -18.49
CA ASN A 411 -7.59 -8.56 -19.64
C ASN A 411 -7.08 -7.14 -19.35
N ARG A 412 -7.82 -6.34 -18.57
CA ARG A 412 -7.41 -4.97 -18.24
C ARG A 412 -6.19 -4.94 -17.33
N ILE A 413 -6.18 -5.77 -16.28
CA ILE A 413 -5.06 -5.89 -15.33
C ILE A 413 -3.80 -6.35 -16.07
N GLN A 414 -3.92 -7.40 -16.88
CA GLN A 414 -2.81 -7.93 -17.67
C GLN A 414 -2.27 -6.88 -18.65
N ASN A 415 -3.15 -6.20 -19.39
CA ASN A 415 -2.75 -5.19 -20.37
C ASN A 415 -2.04 -3.99 -19.75
N VAL A 416 -2.51 -3.49 -18.59
CA VAL A 416 -1.90 -2.33 -17.95
C VAL A 416 -0.54 -2.68 -17.34
N LEU A 417 -0.40 -3.84 -16.70
CA LEU A 417 0.87 -4.30 -16.13
C LEU A 417 1.94 -4.49 -17.21
N ARG A 418 1.60 -5.13 -18.33
CA ARG A 418 2.53 -5.33 -19.46
C ARG A 418 2.99 -3.98 -20.05
N LYS A 419 2.05 -3.07 -20.31
CA LYS A 419 2.37 -1.73 -20.85
C LYS A 419 3.23 -0.91 -19.87
N GLN A 420 2.89 -0.90 -18.58
CA GLN A 420 3.68 -0.21 -17.57
C GLN A 420 5.07 -0.82 -17.43
N ARG A 421 5.20 -2.15 -17.50
CA ARG A 421 6.51 -2.82 -17.52
C ARG A 421 7.33 -2.39 -18.72
N ASP A 422 6.75 -2.34 -19.92
CA ASP A 422 7.50 -1.95 -21.12
C ASP A 422 7.98 -0.50 -21.03
N ILE A 423 7.17 0.39 -20.42
CA ILE A 423 7.60 1.74 -20.02
C ILE A 423 8.76 1.67 -19.01
N ALA A 424 8.66 0.84 -17.97
CA ALA A 424 9.71 0.69 -16.98
C ALA A 424 11.02 0.16 -17.56
N LYS A 425 10.97 -0.76 -18.53
CA LYS A 425 12.15 -1.23 -19.29
C LYS A 425 12.85 -0.08 -20.00
N PHE A 426 12.08 0.73 -20.71
CA PHE A 426 12.61 1.92 -21.39
C PHE A 426 13.30 2.87 -20.40
N TYR A 427 12.66 3.19 -19.28
CA TYR A 427 13.23 4.10 -18.27
C TYR A 427 14.41 3.49 -17.52
N SER A 428 14.40 2.19 -17.23
CA SER A 428 15.54 1.49 -16.60
C SER A 428 16.78 1.57 -17.49
N ILE A 429 16.64 1.54 -18.81
CA ILE A 429 17.75 1.72 -19.75
C ILE A 429 18.12 3.19 -19.85
N GLN A 430 17.14 4.07 -20.06
CA GLN A 430 17.36 5.51 -20.23
C GLN A 430 18.07 6.14 -19.02
N TRP A 431 17.79 5.66 -17.81
CA TRP A 431 18.42 6.14 -16.57
C TRP A 431 19.71 5.40 -16.21
N GLY A 432 20.14 4.43 -17.02
CA GLY A 432 21.42 3.74 -16.82
C GLY A 432 21.42 2.65 -15.75
N PHE A 433 20.27 2.07 -15.40
CA PHE A 433 20.14 1.06 -14.35
C PHE A 433 20.36 -0.38 -14.82
N SER A 434 20.70 -0.58 -16.09
CA SER A 434 20.85 -1.92 -16.71
C SER A 434 21.96 -2.80 -16.11
N ASN A 435 22.79 -2.26 -15.22
CA ASN A 435 23.91 -2.96 -14.58
C ASN A 435 23.69 -3.26 -13.08
N ILE A 436 22.51 -2.97 -12.52
CA ILE A 436 22.21 -3.25 -11.10
C ILE A 436 21.84 -4.74 -10.99
N LYS A 437 22.76 -5.57 -10.48
CA LYS A 437 22.53 -6.99 -10.18
C LYS A 437 21.78 -7.18 -8.86
#